data_AF-A0AAD7WDF8-F1
#
_entry.id   AF-A0AAD7WDF8-F1
#
_cell.length_a   1.000
_cell.length_b   1.000
_cell.length_c   1.000
_cell.angle_alpha   90.00
_cell.angle_beta   90.00
_cell.angle_gamma   90.00
#
_symmetry.space_group_name_H-M   'P 1'
#
loop_
_entity.id
_entity.type
_entity.pdbx_description
1 polymer ?
#
loop_
_entity_poly.entity_id
_entity_poly.type
_entity_poly.pdbx_seq_one_letter_code
_entity_poly.pdbx_strand_id
1 'polypeptide(L)'
;MQMKSHIGEKLVLSSQRQRCSTEVRSKSKGLQDQCPRASRGLPTSMAGAKPKTPVDIVHQNAIHCETIRKEQMSQKLYTEFSINPFKKLHVLTDKPMSRNTNEHEEEDPTFLKIIHGARLEPTKKYTHPQTESQEIGWISTPLIVPDRSDRRLNFPRQNSEITKYMDAAWRLKEQTQNLG
;
A
#
# COMPACT_ATOMS: atom_id res chain seq x y z
N MET A 1 -56.04 37.98 -7.86
CA MET A 1 -55.17 37.02 -8.57
C MET A 1 -55.46 35.66 -7.95
N GLN A 2 -56.38 34.82 -8.48
CA GLN A 2 -56.24 33.98 -9.68
C GLN A 2 -54.80 33.48 -9.88
N MET A 3 -54.45 32.21 -10.08
CA MET A 3 -55.14 30.92 -10.24
C MET A 3 -54.02 29.90 -10.61
N LYS A 4 -54.31 28.58 -10.52
CA LYS A 4 -53.61 27.42 -11.15
C LYS A 4 -52.34 26.91 -10.44
N SER A 5 -52.03 25.61 -10.34
CA SER A 5 -52.66 24.32 -10.69
C SER A 5 -51.62 23.25 -10.27
N HIS A 6 -51.94 22.26 -9.44
CA HIS A 6 -52.19 20.86 -9.83
C HIS A 6 -51.30 20.26 -10.94
N ILE A 7 -50.61 19.15 -10.61
CA ILE A 7 -50.35 17.87 -11.33
C ILE A 7 -49.25 17.19 -10.49
N GLY A 8 -49.31 15.94 -10.03
CA GLY A 8 -50.19 14.83 -10.36
C GLY A 8 -49.32 13.55 -10.40
N GLU A 9 -49.61 12.62 -9.48
CA GLU A 9 -49.62 11.15 -9.64
C GLU A 9 -48.35 10.39 -10.09
N LYS A 10 -47.81 9.53 -9.20
CA LYS A 10 -48.04 8.08 -9.09
C LYS A 10 -47.54 7.25 -10.28
N LEU A 11 -46.57 6.38 -10.00
CA LEU A 11 -46.49 5.04 -10.61
C LEU A 11 -45.89 4.06 -9.60
N VAL A 12 -46.80 3.30 -8.98
CA VAL A 12 -46.58 1.97 -8.41
C VAL A 12 -46.50 1.00 -9.59
N LEU A 13 -45.58 0.02 -9.56
CA LEU A 13 -45.71 -1.32 -10.19
C LEU A 13 -44.52 -2.18 -9.72
N SER A 14 -44.78 -3.15 -8.83
CA SER A 14 -44.82 -4.60 -9.08
C SER A 14 -43.43 -5.24 -9.27
N SER A 15 -42.93 -5.97 -8.28
CA SER A 15 -43.15 -7.43 -8.16
C SER A 15 -42.85 -8.19 -9.44
N GLN A 16 -41.65 -8.78 -9.53
CA GLN A 16 -41.49 -10.15 -10.03
C GLN A 16 -40.16 -10.74 -9.60
N ARG A 17 -40.27 -11.65 -8.64
CA ARG A 17 -39.23 -12.58 -8.20
C ARG A 17 -39.29 -13.76 -9.18
N GLN A 18 -38.46 -13.76 -10.20
CA GLN A 18 -38.28 -14.93 -11.07
C GLN A 18 -37.15 -15.79 -10.53
N ARG A 19 -37.53 -16.98 -10.04
CA ARG A 19 -36.63 -18.12 -9.86
C ARG A 19 -36.13 -18.52 -11.25
N CYS A 20 -34.84 -18.76 -11.39
CA CYS A 20 -34.34 -19.51 -12.53
C CYS A 20 -33.63 -20.76 -12.02
N SER A 21 -34.22 -21.88 -12.41
CA SER A 21 -33.83 -23.26 -12.21
C SER A 21 -32.40 -23.53 -12.68
N THR A 22 -31.59 -24.17 -11.85
CA THR A 22 -30.39 -24.88 -12.30
C THR A 22 -30.76 -26.32 -12.54
N GLU A 23 -31.16 -26.64 -13.78
CA GLU A 23 -31.27 -28.03 -14.25
C GLU A 23 -30.00 -28.43 -14.99
N VAL A 24 -29.41 -29.48 -14.44
CA VAL A 24 -28.49 -30.48 -14.98
C VAL A 24 -28.28 -30.48 -16.51
N ARG A 25 -27.01 -30.37 -16.94
CA ARG A 25 -26.55 -31.09 -18.13
C ARG A 25 -25.07 -31.47 -18.05
N SER A 26 -24.88 -32.74 -17.69
CA SER A 26 -23.83 -33.67 -18.13
C SER A 26 -22.69 -33.08 -18.99
N LYS A 27 -21.49 -32.97 -18.41
CA LYS A 27 -20.25 -33.00 -19.21
C LYS A 27 -19.82 -34.44 -19.39
N SER A 28 -19.97 -34.86 -20.64
CA SER A 28 -19.49 -36.09 -21.26
C SER A 28 -18.02 -36.37 -20.91
N LYS A 29 -17.80 -37.64 -20.57
CA LYS A 29 -16.52 -38.34 -20.59
C LYS A 29 -15.88 -38.26 -21.97
N GLY A 30 -14.56 -38.26 -22.01
CA GLY A 30 -13.74 -38.37 -23.22
C GLY A 30 -12.59 -37.36 -23.14
N LEU A 31 -11.33 -37.72 -23.22
CA LEU A 31 -10.70 -38.99 -23.49
C LEU A 31 -9.35 -38.89 -22.76
N GLN A 32 -9.11 -39.81 -21.83
CA GLN A 32 -7.76 -40.02 -21.33
C GLN A 32 -7.00 -40.70 -22.46
N ASP A 33 -6.28 -39.93 -23.27
CA ASP A 33 -5.24 -40.51 -24.11
C ASP A 33 -4.08 -40.92 -23.21
N GLN A 34 -4.28 -42.09 -22.62
CA GLN A 34 -3.24 -42.93 -22.07
C GLN A 34 -2.33 -43.31 -23.23
N CYS A 35 -1.28 -42.54 -23.47
CA CYS A 35 -0.15 -43.07 -24.23
C CYS A 35 0.39 -44.27 -23.44
N PRO A 36 0.45 -45.48 -24.03
CA PRO A 36 0.94 -46.64 -23.34
C PRO A 36 2.40 -46.36 -22.94
N ARG A 37 2.67 -46.39 -21.64
CA ARG A 37 4.02 -46.48 -21.12
C ARG A 37 4.56 -47.83 -21.60
N ALA A 38 5.15 -47.83 -22.79
CA ALA A 38 5.94 -48.95 -23.26
C ALA A 38 7.03 -49.16 -22.21
N SER A 39 6.83 -50.17 -21.37
CA SER A 39 7.84 -50.78 -20.54
C SER A 39 8.88 -51.38 -21.49
N ARG A 40 9.74 -50.51 -22.02
CA ARG A 40 11.02 -50.96 -22.54
C ARG A 40 11.78 -51.43 -21.30
N GLY A 41 11.79 -52.75 -21.13
CA GLY A 41 12.54 -53.43 -20.10
C GLY A 41 13.96 -52.87 -20.06
N LEU A 42 14.47 -52.71 -18.85
CA LEU A 42 15.89 -52.49 -18.63
C LEU A 42 16.63 -53.70 -19.22
N PRO A 43 17.52 -53.55 -20.20
CA PRO A 43 18.62 -54.48 -20.32
C PRO A 43 19.58 -54.20 -19.17
N THR A 44 19.57 -55.08 -18.19
CA THR A 44 20.67 -55.26 -17.25
C THR A 44 21.88 -55.73 -18.06
N SER A 45 22.66 -54.78 -18.59
CA SER A 45 23.99 -55.06 -19.14
C SER A 45 24.97 -54.09 -18.50
N MET A 46 25.82 -54.64 -17.65
CA MET A 46 27.04 -54.01 -17.17
C MET A 46 27.85 -53.54 -18.38
N ALA A 47 27.79 -52.24 -18.68
CA ALA A 47 28.66 -51.59 -19.66
C ALA A 47 29.39 -50.49 -18.90
N GLY A 48 30.72 -50.65 -18.77
CA GLY A 48 31.58 -49.77 -18.01
C GLY A 48 31.33 -48.30 -18.32
N ALA A 49 31.47 -47.46 -17.30
CA ALA A 49 31.48 -46.02 -17.45
C ALA A 49 32.51 -45.66 -18.54
N LYS A 50 32.03 -45.41 -19.76
CA LYS A 50 32.87 -44.83 -20.80
C LYS A 50 33.37 -43.50 -20.23
N PRO A 51 34.67 -43.18 -20.34
CA PRO A 51 35.16 -41.88 -19.91
C PRO A 51 34.27 -40.82 -20.55
N LYS A 52 33.72 -39.91 -19.74
CA LYS A 52 32.88 -38.81 -20.24
C LYS A 52 33.73 -38.08 -21.28
N THR A 53 33.40 -38.28 -22.56
CA THR A 53 34.09 -37.60 -23.64
C THR A 53 34.01 -36.10 -23.37
N PRO A 54 35.10 -35.35 -23.55
CA PRO A 54 35.08 -33.91 -23.34
C PRO A 54 33.94 -33.34 -24.16
N VAL A 55 33.06 -32.60 -23.49
CA VAL A 55 31.85 -32.05 -24.10
C VAL A 55 32.27 -31.08 -25.20
N ASP A 56 31.87 -31.39 -26.44
CA ASP A 56 32.08 -30.49 -27.57
C ASP A 56 31.10 -29.31 -27.46
N ILE A 57 31.65 -28.17 -27.03
CA ILE A 57 30.94 -26.91 -26.83
C ILE A 57 30.34 -26.41 -28.16
N VAL A 58 31.02 -26.64 -29.29
CA VAL A 58 30.55 -26.22 -30.60
C VAL A 58 29.29 -27.01 -30.99
N HIS A 59 29.30 -28.31 -30.75
CA HIS A 59 28.16 -29.18 -30.99
C HIS A 59 26.96 -28.83 -30.08
N GLN A 60 27.19 -28.56 -28.78
CA GLN A 60 26.12 -28.12 -27.88
C GLN A 60 25.49 -26.80 -28.30
N ASN A 61 26.33 -25.84 -28.70
CA ASN A 61 25.85 -24.55 -29.20
C ASN A 61 25.03 -24.70 -30.48
N ALA A 62 25.40 -25.63 -31.37
CA ALA A 62 24.62 -25.94 -32.57
C ALA A 62 23.23 -26.47 -32.21
N ILE A 63 23.13 -27.35 -31.21
CA ILE A 63 21.85 -27.88 -30.70
C ILE A 63 21.01 -26.74 -30.10
N HIS A 64 21.58 -25.89 -29.24
CA HIS A 64 20.85 -24.78 -28.63
C HIS A 64 20.31 -23.79 -29.67
N CYS A 65 21.13 -23.43 -30.67
CA CYS A 65 20.70 -22.58 -31.78
C CYS A 65 19.54 -23.20 -32.57
N GLU A 66 19.56 -24.52 -32.79
CA GLU A 66 18.46 -25.22 -33.47
C GLU A 66 17.18 -25.21 -32.63
N THR A 67 17.29 -25.47 -31.33
CA THR A 67 16.15 -25.43 -30.39
C THR A 67 15.53 -24.04 -30.33
N ILE A 68 16.33 -22.99 -30.17
CA ILE A 68 15.86 -21.60 -30.14
C ILE A 68 15.14 -21.26 -31.45
N ARG A 69 15.67 -21.67 -32.61
CA ARG A 69 14.99 -21.45 -33.90
C ARG A 69 13.64 -22.16 -33.98
N LYS A 70 13.55 -23.42 -33.52
CA LYS A 70 12.30 -24.19 -33.53
C LYS A 70 11.25 -23.60 -32.58
N GLU A 71 11.68 -23.16 -31.41
CA GLU A 71 10.83 -22.49 -30.43
C GLU A 71 10.31 -21.15 -30.98
N GLN A 72 11.19 -20.31 -31.55
CA GLN A 72 10.80 -19.05 -32.16
C GLN A 72 9.84 -19.24 -33.35
N MET A 73 10.06 -20.28 -34.17
CA MET A 73 9.19 -20.60 -35.30
C MET A 73 7.79 -21.07 -34.88
N SER A 74 7.67 -21.69 -33.71
CA SER A 74 6.39 -22.17 -33.16
C SER A 74 5.75 -21.19 -32.16
N GLN A 75 6.42 -20.07 -31.85
CA GLN A 75 5.94 -19.07 -30.90
C GLN A 75 4.78 -18.26 -31.49
N LYS A 76 3.58 -18.41 -30.92
CA LYS A 76 2.41 -17.59 -31.26
C LYS A 76 2.26 -16.44 -30.27
N LEU A 77 2.68 -15.24 -30.67
CA LEU A 77 2.51 -14.01 -29.90
C LEU A 77 1.15 -13.39 -30.20
N TYR A 78 0.28 -13.30 -29.18
CA TYR A 78 -0.96 -12.52 -29.27
C TYR A 78 -0.66 -11.07 -28.89
N THR A 79 -0.41 -10.24 -29.89
CA THR A 79 -0.10 -8.81 -29.73
C THR A 79 -1.35 -7.95 -29.64
N GLU A 80 -2.47 -8.43 -30.19
CA GLU A 80 -3.76 -7.77 -30.15
C GLU A 80 -4.61 -8.38 -29.05
N PHE A 81 -4.78 -7.63 -27.96
CA PHE A 81 -5.71 -7.97 -26.88
C PHE A 81 -6.76 -6.88 -26.76
N SER A 82 -8.03 -7.23 -26.98
CA SER A 82 -9.15 -6.34 -26.68
C SER A 82 -9.55 -6.55 -25.23
N ILE A 83 -9.37 -5.52 -24.40
CA ILE A 83 -9.93 -5.51 -23.05
C ILE A 83 -11.45 -5.40 -23.19
N ASN A 84 -12.19 -6.24 -22.45
CA ASN A 84 -13.65 -6.18 -22.44
C ASN A 84 -14.11 -4.81 -21.90
N PRO A 85 -14.80 -3.98 -22.70
CA PRO A 85 -15.19 -2.62 -22.31
C PRO A 85 -16.23 -2.59 -21.17
N PHE A 86 -16.94 -3.71 -20.92
CA PHE A 86 -17.92 -3.82 -19.85
C PHE A 86 -17.34 -4.33 -18.53
N LYS A 87 -16.04 -4.62 -18.48
CA LYS A 87 -15.34 -5.02 -17.26
C LYS A 87 -14.39 -3.90 -16.83
N LYS A 88 -14.63 -3.32 -15.66
CA LYS A 88 -13.68 -2.37 -15.04
C LYS A 88 -12.37 -3.11 -14.77
N LEU A 89 -11.31 -2.72 -15.46
CA LEU A 89 -9.95 -3.08 -15.05
C LEU A 89 -9.67 -2.36 -13.74
N HIS A 90 -9.19 -3.11 -12.74
CA HIS A 90 -8.75 -2.52 -11.48
C HIS A 90 -7.65 -1.50 -11.76
N VAL A 91 -7.68 -0.37 -11.05
CA VAL A 91 -6.59 0.62 -11.08
C VAL A 91 -5.34 -0.11 -10.63
N LEU A 92 -4.41 -0.34 -11.56
CA LEU A 92 -3.10 -0.88 -11.24
C LEU A 92 -2.37 0.22 -10.48
N THR A 93 -2.25 0.06 -9.17
CA THR A 93 -1.41 0.93 -8.36
C THR A 93 0.03 0.74 -8.82
N ASP A 94 0.74 1.84 -9.03
CA ASP A 94 2.15 1.78 -9.40
C ASP A 94 2.98 1.05 -8.33
N LYS A 95 4.21 0.68 -8.73
CA LYS A 95 5.17 0.09 -7.80
C LYS A 95 5.32 1.00 -6.57
N PRO A 96 5.41 0.44 -5.36
CA PRO A 96 5.43 1.21 -4.12
C PRO A 96 6.60 2.20 -4.02
N MET A 97 7.67 1.97 -4.77
CA MET A 97 8.86 2.84 -4.83
C MET A 97 8.93 3.69 -6.11
N SER A 98 7.86 3.71 -6.91
CA SER A 98 7.82 4.57 -8.09
C SER A 98 7.81 6.03 -7.64
N ARG A 99 8.66 6.85 -8.26
CA ARG A 99 8.82 8.26 -7.90
C ARG A 99 7.67 9.15 -8.37
N ASN A 100 6.71 8.60 -9.13
CA ASN A 100 5.77 9.37 -9.94
C ASN A 100 4.33 9.41 -9.39
N THR A 101 4.04 8.92 -8.19
CA THR A 101 2.65 8.77 -7.76
C THR A 101 1.93 10.05 -7.33
N ASN A 102 2.62 11.16 -7.04
CA ASN A 102 1.97 12.32 -6.40
C ASN A 102 2.31 13.70 -7.01
N GLU A 103 3.02 13.77 -8.14
CA GLU A 103 3.55 15.06 -8.63
C GLU A 103 2.53 15.90 -9.44
N HIS A 104 1.35 15.35 -9.75
CA HIS A 104 0.39 15.96 -10.69
C HIS A 104 -1.05 16.11 -10.18
N GLU A 105 -1.36 15.73 -8.94
CA GLU A 105 -2.70 15.93 -8.40
C GLU A 105 -2.69 17.13 -7.45
N GLU A 106 -3.42 18.19 -7.83
CA GLU A 106 -3.72 19.28 -6.90
C GLU A 106 -4.47 18.70 -5.70
N GLU A 107 -3.87 18.82 -4.51
CA GLU A 107 -4.43 18.29 -3.28
C GLU A 107 -5.86 18.83 -3.06
N ASP A 108 -6.80 17.96 -2.67
CA ASP A 108 -8.18 18.38 -2.42
C ASP A 108 -8.21 19.49 -1.34
N PRO A 109 -8.68 20.71 -1.69
CA PRO A 109 -8.71 21.82 -0.75
C PRO A 109 -9.60 21.55 0.45
N THR A 110 -10.59 20.66 0.31
CA THR A 110 -11.46 20.22 1.43
C THR A 110 -10.66 19.42 2.45
N PHE A 111 -9.84 18.48 1.98
CA PHE A 111 -8.97 17.68 2.81
C PHE A 111 -7.96 18.55 3.58
N LEU A 112 -7.32 19.50 2.89
CA LEU A 112 -6.40 20.44 3.53
C LEU A 112 -7.08 21.26 4.62
N LYS A 113 -8.29 21.78 4.37
CA LYS A 113 -9.06 22.52 5.38
C LYS A 113 -9.36 21.68 6.62
N ILE A 114 -9.68 20.38 6.45
CA ILE A 114 -9.95 19.47 7.57
C ILE A 114 -8.67 19.27 8.40
N ILE A 115 -7.54 19.00 7.75
CA ILE A 115 -6.25 18.82 8.43
C ILE A 115 -5.82 20.09 9.17
N HIS A 116 -5.92 21.24 8.52
CA HIS A 116 -5.59 22.51 9.14
C HIS A 116 -6.55 22.82 10.30
N GLY A 117 -7.85 22.58 10.14
CA GLY A 117 -8.85 22.74 11.20
C GLY A 117 -8.59 21.84 12.41
N ALA A 118 -8.08 20.63 12.20
CA ALA A 118 -7.71 19.72 13.29
C ALA A 118 -6.47 20.17 14.07
N ARG A 119 -5.54 20.87 13.41
CA ARG A 119 -4.29 21.39 14.03
C ARG A 119 -4.46 22.73 14.74
N LEU A 120 -5.61 23.40 14.58
CA LEU A 120 -5.86 24.68 15.26
C LEU A 120 -5.89 24.51 16.77
N GLU A 121 -5.42 25.55 17.47
CA GLU A 121 -5.50 25.63 18.92
C GLU A 121 -6.96 25.56 19.40
N PRO A 122 -7.23 24.96 20.58
CA PRO A 122 -8.59 24.85 21.12
C PRO A 122 -9.35 26.18 21.20
N THR A 123 -8.64 27.27 21.55
CA THR A 123 -9.16 28.64 21.63
C THR A 123 -9.60 29.22 20.28
N LYS A 124 -9.00 28.74 19.18
CA LYS A 124 -9.38 29.13 17.81
C LYS A 124 -10.52 28.26 17.26
N LYS A 125 -10.73 27.07 17.85
CA LYS A 125 -11.73 26.08 17.41
C LYS A 125 -13.06 26.22 18.13
N TYR A 126 -13.04 26.55 19.42
CA TYR A 126 -14.23 26.68 20.25
C TYR A 126 -14.24 28.04 20.93
N THR A 127 -15.42 28.58 21.21
CA THR A 127 -15.58 29.86 21.91
C THR A 127 -15.34 29.73 23.42
N HIS A 128 -15.66 28.56 23.98
CA HIS A 128 -15.56 28.27 25.42
C HIS A 128 -14.91 26.90 25.62
N PRO A 129 -14.20 26.68 26.75
CA PRO A 129 -13.61 25.38 27.06
C PRO A 129 -14.70 24.32 27.12
N GLN A 130 -14.43 23.15 26.55
CA GLN A 130 -15.37 22.02 26.51
C GLN A 130 -15.15 21.04 27.68
N THR A 131 -13.98 21.08 28.31
CA THR A 131 -13.61 20.22 29.42
C THR A 131 -12.96 21.04 30.52
N GLU A 132 -13.09 20.59 31.78
CA GLU A 132 -12.48 21.24 32.96
C GLU A 132 -10.95 21.42 32.79
N SER A 133 -10.28 20.42 32.19
CA SER A 133 -8.85 20.50 31.91
C SER A 133 -8.48 21.62 30.91
N GLN A 134 -9.39 21.98 30.00
CA GLN A 134 -9.17 23.08 29.06
C GLN A 134 -9.33 24.45 29.74
N GLU A 135 -10.07 24.54 30.84
CA GLU A 135 -10.27 25.80 31.58
C GLU A 135 -8.94 26.35 32.11
N ILE A 136 -8.08 25.47 32.65
CA ILE A 136 -6.81 25.83 33.29
C ILE A 136 -5.83 26.52 32.31
N GLY A 137 -5.95 26.26 31.00
CA GLY A 137 -5.08 26.82 29.96
C GLY A 137 -5.81 27.67 28.92
N TRP A 138 -7.09 27.98 29.12
CA TRP A 138 -7.92 28.62 28.09
C TRP A 138 -7.43 30.03 27.75
N ILE A 139 -7.03 30.79 28.78
CA ILE A 139 -6.45 32.13 28.64
C ILE A 139 -4.97 32.03 29.03
N SER A 140 -4.13 31.65 28.06
CA SER A 140 -2.69 31.48 28.26
C SER A 140 -1.89 32.77 28.14
N THR A 141 -2.47 33.81 27.52
CA THR A 141 -1.84 35.12 27.39
C THR A 141 -1.86 35.82 28.75
N PRO A 142 -0.69 36.20 29.31
CA PRO A 142 -0.66 36.86 30.61
C PRO A 142 -1.28 38.26 30.52
N LEU A 143 -2.01 38.66 31.56
CA LEU A 143 -2.64 39.99 31.64
C LEU A 143 -1.61 41.13 31.63
N ILE A 144 -0.41 40.86 32.15
CA ILE A 144 0.72 41.78 32.17
C ILE A 144 1.81 41.13 31.34
N VAL A 145 2.36 41.86 30.36
CA VAL A 145 3.50 41.36 29.57
C VAL A 145 4.70 41.20 30.50
N PRO A 146 5.24 39.98 30.68
CA PRO A 146 6.37 39.79 31.58
C PRO A 146 7.63 40.39 30.93
N ASP A 147 8.14 41.47 31.51
CA ASP A 147 9.44 42.02 31.14
C ASP A 147 10.55 41.14 31.74
N ARG A 148 11.14 40.28 30.91
CA ARG A 148 12.27 39.43 31.31
C ARG A 148 13.59 40.19 31.38
N SER A 149 13.65 41.43 30.93
CA SER A 149 14.85 42.27 31.02
C SER A 149 14.97 42.97 32.39
N ASP A 150 13.85 43.13 33.11
CA ASP A 150 13.85 43.74 34.44
C ASP A 150 14.55 42.84 35.48
N ARG A 151 15.76 43.25 35.87
CA ARG A 151 16.56 42.56 36.89
C ARG A 151 15.97 42.65 38.30
N ARG A 152 14.96 43.48 38.53
CA ARG A 152 14.29 43.60 39.84
C ARG A 152 13.29 42.47 40.07
N LEU A 153 12.71 41.93 39.01
CA LEU A 153 11.63 40.94 39.08
C LEU A 153 12.04 39.59 38.47
N ASN A 154 13.01 39.57 37.55
CA ASN A 154 13.45 38.36 36.89
C ASN A 154 14.80 37.84 37.44
N PHE A 155 14.76 36.79 38.26
CA PHE A 155 15.94 36.11 38.81
C PHE A 155 16.00 34.64 38.36
N PRO A 156 16.25 34.37 37.06
CA PRO A 156 16.34 33.01 36.57
C PRO A 156 17.59 32.33 37.13
N ARG A 157 17.46 31.10 37.62
CA ARG A 157 18.61 30.29 38.06
C ARG A 157 19.57 30.11 36.89
N GLN A 158 20.83 30.48 37.09
CA GLN A 158 21.91 30.31 36.10
C GLN A 158 22.85 29.22 36.56
N ASN A 159 23.19 28.30 35.65
CA ASN A 159 24.13 27.24 35.96
C ASN A 159 25.56 27.76 35.79
N SER A 160 26.37 27.62 36.84
CA SER A 160 27.81 27.86 36.78
C SER A 160 28.53 26.74 36.03
N GLU A 161 29.76 26.98 35.61
CA GLU A 161 30.60 25.94 34.99
C GLU A 161 30.78 24.73 35.90
N ILE A 162 30.93 24.96 37.21
CA ILE A 162 31.04 23.91 38.22
C ILE A 162 29.75 23.09 38.29
N THR A 163 28.59 23.74 38.31
CA THR A 163 27.29 23.05 38.33
C THR A 163 27.09 22.22 37.06
N LYS A 164 27.44 22.77 35.88
CA LYS A 164 27.37 22.03 34.60
C LYS A 164 28.30 20.82 34.58
N TYR A 165 29.53 20.97 35.10
CA TYR A 165 30.49 19.87 35.18
C TYR A 165 29.98 18.74 36.09
N MET A 166 29.50 19.09 37.28
CA MET A 166 28.95 18.10 38.22
C MET A 166 27.71 17.41 37.67
N ASP A 167 26.80 18.16 37.02
CA ASP A 167 25.63 17.62 36.32
C ASP A 167 26.01 16.62 35.21
N ALA A 168 27.10 16.87 34.48
CA ALA A 168 27.60 15.96 33.44
C ALA A 168 28.27 14.71 34.07
N ALA A 169 29.07 14.91 35.12
CA ALA A 169 29.72 13.83 35.85
C ALA A 169 28.69 12.88 36.48
N TRP A 170 27.59 13.40 37.03
CA TRP A 170 26.50 12.59 37.57
C TRP A 170 25.77 11.79 36.50
N ARG A 171 25.42 12.39 35.35
CA ARG A 171 24.79 11.66 34.24
C ARG A 171 25.66 10.50 33.73
N LEU A 172 26.98 10.72 33.63
CA LEU A 172 27.92 9.67 33.22
C LEU A 172 27.94 8.52 34.24
N LYS A 173 27.95 8.84 35.55
CA LYS A 173 27.90 7.85 36.63
C LYS A 173 26.61 7.02 36.59
N GLU A 174 25.46 7.63 36.32
CA GLU A 174 24.18 6.91 36.20
C GLU A 174 24.17 5.97 34.99
N GLN A 175 24.70 6.41 33.85
CA GLN A 175 24.81 5.57 32.66
C GLN A 175 25.70 4.35 32.90
N THR A 176 26.85 4.52 33.54
CA THR A 176 27.76 3.41 33.83
C THR A 176 27.21 2.44 34.86
N GLN A 177 26.41 2.90 35.83
CA GLN A 177 25.76 2.02 36.81
C GLN A 177 24.54 1.28 36.26
N ASN A 178 23.79 1.86 35.32
CA ASN A 178 22.61 1.20 34.72
C ASN A 178 22.98 0.18 33.62
N LEU A 179 24.24 0.14 33.18
CA LEU A 179 24.79 -0.78 32.18
C LEU A 179 25.53 -1.99 32.80
N GLY A 180 25.64 -2.05 34.13
CA GLY A 180 26.23 -3.18 34.87
C GLY A 180 25.17 -4.01 35.57
#